data_AF-A0A3C1DZP1-F1
#
_entry.id   AF-A0A3C1DZP1-F1
#
_cell.length_a   1.000
_cell.length_b   1.000
_cell.length_c   1.000
_cell.angle_alpha   90.00
_cell.angle_beta   90.00
_cell.angle_gamma   90.00
#
_symmetry.space_group_name_H-M   'P 1'
#
loop_
_entity.id
_entity.type
_entity.pdbx_description
1 polymer ?
#
loop_
_entity_poly.entity_id
_entity_poly.type
_entity_poly.pdbx_seq_one_letter_code
_entity_poly.pdbx_strand_id
1 'polypeptide(L)'
;IDESEVLSPADYVNHIDKWPFTVPFVCGATNLGEALRRINEGAAMIRSKGEAGTGDVSEATKHIRTIRSEIAVLAATSHDELYVAAKELQAPYELVLEVARTGRLPVVLFTAGGVATPADAALMMQLGADGVFVGSGIFKSGDPARRAAAIVKATTFFDDPAVIAETSRGLGEAMVGINVSDLPAPHRLAERGW
;
A
#
# COMPACT_ATOMS: atom_id res chain seq x y z
N ILE A 1 5.01 -11.06 9.63
CA ILE A 1 6.28 -10.95 8.86
C ILE A 1 5.98 -10.13 7.61
N ASP A 2 6.81 -9.15 7.25
CA ASP A 2 6.68 -8.43 5.97
C ASP A 2 7.63 -9.08 4.96
N GLU A 3 7.08 -9.71 3.93
CA GLU A 3 7.84 -10.18 2.78
C GLU A 3 8.11 -8.96 1.87
N SER A 4 9.13 -8.20 2.26
CA SER A 4 9.31 -6.83 1.78
C SER A 4 10.26 -6.72 0.60
N GLU A 5 9.75 -6.21 -0.52
CA GLU A 5 10.47 -5.82 -1.73
C GLU A 5 11.45 -4.65 -1.57
N VAL A 6 11.38 -3.94 -0.43
CA VAL A 6 12.34 -2.89 -0.06
C VAL A 6 13.73 -3.49 0.24
N LEU A 7 13.77 -4.76 0.65
CA LEU A 7 15.01 -5.50 0.82
C LEU A 7 15.43 -6.14 -0.50
N SER A 8 16.72 -6.47 -0.63
CA SER A 8 17.21 -7.21 -1.80
C SER A 8 16.50 -8.56 -1.92
N PRO A 9 15.83 -8.87 -3.05
CA PRO A 9 15.19 -10.16 -3.25
C PRO A 9 16.19 -11.31 -3.15
N ALA A 10 15.82 -12.36 -2.42
CA ALA A 10 16.60 -13.59 -2.32
C ALA A 10 16.28 -14.58 -3.47
N ASP A 11 15.05 -14.54 -3.96
CA ASP A 11 14.55 -15.24 -5.14
C ASP A 11 13.87 -14.19 -6.05
N TYR A 12 14.03 -14.33 -7.36
CA TYR A 12 13.45 -13.42 -8.38
C TYR A 12 12.28 -14.06 -9.16
N VAL A 13 11.91 -15.28 -8.81
CA VAL A 13 10.89 -16.09 -9.48
C VAL A 13 9.80 -16.51 -8.50
N ASN A 14 10.15 -16.91 -7.28
CA ASN A 14 9.19 -17.39 -6.28
C ASN A 14 9.11 -16.47 -5.06
N HIS A 15 7.88 -16.23 -4.63
CA HIS A 15 7.61 -15.71 -3.29
C HIS A 15 7.54 -16.88 -2.30
N ILE A 16 7.62 -16.56 -1.01
CA ILE A 16 7.47 -17.52 0.08
C ILE A 16 6.08 -18.16 -0.01
N ASP A 17 6.01 -19.50 0.11
CA ASP A 17 4.76 -20.19 0.45
C ASP A 17 4.45 -19.90 1.93
N LYS A 18 3.44 -19.06 2.17
CA LYS A 18 3.14 -18.53 3.50
C LYS A 18 2.18 -19.44 4.29
N TRP A 19 1.50 -20.39 3.64
CA TRP A 19 0.54 -21.29 4.28
C TRP A 19 1.11 -22.19 5.40
N PRO A 20 2.36 -22.69 5.32
CA PRO A 20 2.95 -23.49 6.39
C PRO A 20 3.25 -22.71 7.68
N PHE A 21 3.14 -21.37 7.68
CA PHE A 21 3.48 -20.52 8.82
C PHE A 21 2.26 -20.19 9.66
N THR A 22 2.44 -20.12 10.98
CA THR A 22 1.41 -19.64 11.92
C THR A 22 1.43 -18.12 12.11
N VAL A 23 2.56 -17.48 11.80
CA VAL A 23 2.71 -16.03 11.88
C VAL A 23 2.17 -15.40 10.59
N PRO A 24 1.29 -14.38 10.65
CA PRO A 24 0.72 -13.76 9.46
C PRO A 24 1.76 -13.00 8.65
N PHE A 25 1.56 -12.98 7.33
CA PHE A 25 2.40 -12.25 6.38
C PHE A 25 1.70 -11.01 5.83
N VAL A 26 2.48 -9.94 5.64
CA VAL A 26 2.10 -8.78 4.81
C VAL A 26 2.97 -8.76 3.56
N CYS A 27 2.37 -8.42 2.42
CA CYS A 27 3.06 -8.30 1.14
C CYS A 27 2.72 -6.96 0.45
N GLY A 28 3.67 -6.45 -0.34
CA GLY A 28 3.46 -5.29 -1.21
C GLY A 28 2.72 -5.64 -2.50
N ALA A 29 1.86 -4.73 -2.98
CA ALA A 29 1.22 -4.83 -4.29
C ALA A 29 1.11 -3.44 -4.98
N THR A 30 1.13 -3.45 -6.31
CA THR A 30 0.95 -2.25 -7.16
C THR A 30 -0.40 -2.22 -7.88
N ASN A 31 -1.05 -3.37 -8.01
CA ASN A 31 -2.33 -3.59 -8.69
C ASN A 31 -3.08 -4.77 -8.03
N LEU A 32 -4.33 -4.99 -8.43
CA LEU A 32 -5.19 -6.03 -7.86
C LEU A 32 -4.67 -7.43 -8.16
N GLY A 33 -4.22 -7.70 -9.39
CA GLY A 33 -3.71 -9.02 -9.77
C GLY A 33 -2.54 -9.46 -8.89
N GLU A 34 -1.61 -8.55 -8.64
CA GLU A 34 -0.49 -8.77 -7.72
C GLU A 34 -0.97 -9.03 -6.29
N ALA A 35 -1.90 -8.22 -5.77
CA ALA A 35 -2.48 -8.43 -4.45
C ALA A 35 -3.13 -9.82 -4.30
N LEU A 36 -3.92 -10.25 -5.29
CA LEU A 36 -4.59 -11.55 -5.26
C LEU A 36 -3.60 -12.72 -5.36
N ARG A 37 -2.50 -12.59 -6.11
CA ARG A 37 -1.43 -13.60 -6.11
C ARG A 37 -0.78 -13.74 -4.74
N ARG A 38 -0.47 -12.62 -4.07
CA ARG A 38 0.10 -12.65 -2.71
C ARG A 38 -0.86 -13.27 -1.68
N ILE A 39 -2.15 -12.96 -1.77
CA ILE A 39 -3.19 -13.56 -0.92
C ILE A 39 -3.26 -15.08 -1.17
N ASN A 40 -3.23 -15.51 -2.43
CA ASN A 40 -3.24 -16.93 -2.79
C ASN A 40 -2.02 -17.69 -2.24
N GLU A 41 -0.87 -17.03 -2.15
CA GLU A 41 0.34 -17.57 -1.53
C GLU A 41 0.29 -17.55 0.01
N GLY A 42 -0.78 -17.04 0.63
CA GLY A 42 -1.02 -17.01 2.07
C GLY A 42 -0.75 -15.67 2.76
N ALA A 43 -0.69 -14.55 2.03
CA ALA A 43 -0.62 -13.22 2.66
C ALA A 43 -1.93 -12.91 3.41
N ALA A 44 -1.80 -12.55 4.69
CA ALA A 44 -2.92 -12.19 5.56
C ALA A 44 -3.21 -10.67 5.54
N MET A 45 -2.38 -9.90 4.83
CA MET A 45 -2.44 -8.44 4.74
C MET A 45 -1.76 -7.98 3.45
N ILE A 46 -2.29 -6.92 2.83
CA ILE A 46 -1.66 -6.25 1.69
C ILE A 46 -1.31 -4.81 2.07
N ARG A 47 -0.19 -4.32 1.54
CA ARG A 47 0.14 -2.89 1.51
C ARG A 47 0.45 -2.43 0.08
N SER A 48 0.23 -1.16 -0.23
CA SER A 48 0.87 -0.58 -1.43
C SER A 48 2.39 -0.68 -1.32
N LYS A 49 3.10 -0.83 -2.44
CA LYS A 49 4.57 -0.70 -2.43
C LYS A 49 4.99 0.75 -2.20
N GLY A 50 4.48 1.62 -3.07
CA GLY A 50 4.89 3.02 -3.17
C GLY A 50 6.38 3.10 -3.50
N GLU A 51 6.97 4.28 -3.29
CA GLU A 51 8.42 4.44 -3.37
C GLU A 51 8.96 4.69 -1.96
N ALA A 52 9.58 3.67 -1.35
CA ALA A 52 10.01 3.76 0.03
C ALA A 52 11.26 4.65 0.16
N GLY A 53 11.28 5.54 1.17
CA GLY A 53 12.43 6.38 1.46
C GLY A 53 12.51 7.72 0.73
N THR A 54 11.59 8.00 -0.19
CA THR A 54 11.54 9.27 -0.96
C THR A 54 10.81 10.39 -0.25
N GLY A 55 9.84 10.09 0.61
CA GLY A 55 8.92 11.11 1.13
C GLY A 55 7.94 11.64 0.07
N ASP A 56 7.79 10.94 -1.05
CA ASP A 56 6.86 11.26 -2.13
C ASP A 56 5.75 10.20 -2.22
N VAL A 57 4.51 10.62 -1.94
CA VAL A 57 3.31 9.76 -1.89
C VAL A 57 2.70 9.44 -3.26
N SER A 58 3.27 9.91 -4.37
CA SER A 58 2.71 9.73 -5.71
C SER A 58 2.51 8.26 -6.09
N GLU A 59 3.53 7.40 -5.93
CA GLU A 59 3.40 5.97 -6.27
C GLU A 59 2.45 5.23 -5.30
N ALA A 60 2.45 5.58 -4.00
CA ALA A 60 1.48 5.01 -3.06
C ALA A 60 0.04 5.36 -3.46
N THR A 61 -0.20 6.63 -3.84
CA THR A 61 -1.49 7.14 -4.34
C THR A 61 -1.91 6.42 -5.61
N LYS A 62 -0.98 6.22 -6.55
CA LYS A 62 -1.22 5.47 -7.80
C LYS A 62 -1.64 4.04 -7.50
N HIS A 63 -0.89 3.31 -6.67
CA HIS A 63 -1.19 1.91 -6.37
C HIS A 63 -2.54 1.71 -5.69
N ILE A 64 -2.87 2.49 -4.66
CA ILE A 64 -4.17 2.35 -3.99
C ILE A 64 -5.32 2.70 -4.94
N ARG A 65 -5.17 3.71 -5.80
CA ARG A 65 -6.18 4.05 -6.81
C ARG A 65 -6.33 2.93 -7.83
N THR A 66 -5.24 2.35 -8.32
CA THR A 66 -5.26 1.22 -9.26
C THR A 66 -6.00 0.03 -8.64
N ILE A 67 -5.58 -0.42 -7.46
CA ILE A 67 -6.19 -1.56 -6.76
C ILE A 67 -7.69 -1.34 -6.57
N ARG A 68 -8.09 -0.16 -6.05
CA ARG A 68 -9.51 0.13 -5.80
C ARG A 68 -10.32 0.30 -7.07
N SER A 69 -9.74 0.88 -8.12
CA SER A 69 -10.40 0.99 -9.43
C SER A 69 -10.65 -0.39 -10.03
N GLU A 70 -9.66 -1.28 -9.98
CA GLU A 70 -9.80 -2.66 -10.49
C GLU A 70 -10.82 -3.46 -9.67
N ILE A 71 -10.88 -3.27 -8.34
CA ILE A 71 -11.94 -3.86 -7.50
C ILE A 71 -13.33 -3.35 -7.93
N ALA A 72 -13.47 -2.05 -8.15
CA ALA A 72 -14.73 -1.46 -8.56
C ALA A 72 -15.17 -1.94 -9.95
N VAL A 73 -14.22 -2.12 -10.88
CA VAL A 73 -14.48 -2.72 -12.20
C VAL A 73 -14.95 -4.17 -12.03
N LEU A 74 -14.24 -5.00 -11.27
CA LEU A 74 -14.63 -6.39 -11.03
C LEU A 74 -16.02 -6.50 -10.39
N ALA A 75 -16.35 -5.62 -9.45
CA ALA A 75 -17.65 -5.61 -8.79
C ALA A 75 -18.81 -5.27 -9.75
N ALA A 76 -18.51 -4.62 -10.87
CA ALA A 76 -19.47 -4.31 -11.93
C ALA A 76 -19.44 -5.30 -13.10
N THR A 77 -18.44 -6.20 -13.17
CA THR A 77 -18.28 -7.21 -14.21
C THR A 77 -19.34 -8.32 -14.09
N SER A 78 -19.88 -8.77 -15.22
CA SER A 78 -20.86 -9.87 -15.21
C SER A 78 -20.20 -11.21 -14.85
N HIS A 79 -20.97 -12.13 -14.27
CA HIS A 79 -20.43 -13.39 -13.74
C HIS A 79 -19.69 -14.24 -14.78
N ASP A 80 -20.13 -14.23 -16.04
CA ASP A 80 -19.52 -14.95 -17.15
C ASP A 80 -18.21 -14.31 -17.65
N GLU A 81 -18.05 -12.99 -17.51
CA GLU A 81 -16.82 -12.28 -17.87
C GLU A 81 -15.71 -12.46 -16.83
N LEU A 82 -16.03 -12.86 -15.60
CA LEU A 82 -15.05 -13.04 -14.50
C LEU A 82 -13.95 -14.07 -14.80
N TYR A 83 -14.22 -15.06 -15.66
CA TYR A 83 -13.19 -16.02 -16.08
C TYR A 83 -12.08 -15.36 -16.90
N VAL A 84 -12.44 -14.40 -17.76
CA VAL A 84 -11.47 -13.62 -18.54
C VAL A 84 -10.73 -12.66 -17.62
N ALA A 85 -11.45 -11.98 -16.72
CA ALA A 85 -10.84 -11.07 -15.74
C ALA A 85 -9.80 -11.80 -14.86
N ALA A 86 -10.10 -13.01 -14.39
CA ALA A 86 -9.15 -13.82 -13.62
C ALA A 86 -7.89 -14.18 -14.42
N LYS A 87 -8.03 -14.46 -15.71
CA LYS A 87 -6.91 -14.73 -16.61
C LYS A 87 -6.03 -13.49 -16.81
N GLU A 88 -6.63 -12.32 -17.02
CA GLU A 88 -5.91 -11.06 -17.23
C GLU A 88 -5.19 -10.59 -15.96
N LEU A 89 -5.85 -10.72 -14.81
CA LEU A 89 -5.25 -10.44 -13.50
C LEU A 89 -4.18 -11.47 -13.10
N GLN A 90 -4.11 -12.60 -13.81
CA GLN A 90 -3.28 -13.75 -13.46
C GLN A 90 -3.50 -14.19 -12.00
N ALA A 91 -4.77 -14.25 -11.60
CA ALA A 91 -5.19 -14.49 -10.23
C ALA A 91 -6.16 -15.70 -10.15
N PRO A 92 -6.24 -16.40 -9.00
CA PRO A 92 -7.17 -17.51 -8.83
C PRO A 92 -8.62 -17.05 -8.97
N TYR A 93 -9.41 -17.80 -9.77
CA TYR A 93 -10.80 -17.45 -10.05
C TYR A 93 -11.65 -17.28 -8.79
N GLU A 94 -11.48 -18.13 -7.78
CA GLU A 94 -12.26 -18.03 -6.53
C GLU A 94 -12.02 -16.71 -5.79
N LEU A 95 -10.78 -16.22 -5.76
CA LEU A 95 -10.46 -14.92 -5.17
C LEU A 95 -11.03 -13.77 -6.00
N VAL A 96 -10.95 -13.85 -7.34
CA VAL A 96 -11.57 -12.86 -8.23
C VAL A 96 -13.08 -12.81 -8.01
N LEU A 97 -13.73 -13.97 -7.90
CA LEU A 97 -15.16 -14.09 -7.66
C LEU A 97 -15.55 -13.54 -6.29
N GLU A 98 -14.78 -13.80 -5.23
CA GLU A 98 -14.99 -13.23 -3.90
C GLU A 98 -14.90 -11.71 -3.92
N VAL A 99 -13.86 -11.15 -4.55
CA VAL A 99 -13.68 -9.69 -4.66
C VAL A 99 -14.79 -9.05 -5.48
N ALA A 100 -15.18 -9.66 -6.60
CA ALA A 100 -16.30 -9.18 -7.42
C ALA A 100 -17.62 -9.15 -6.63
N ARG A 101 -17.88 -10.17 -5.80
CA ARG A 101 -19.09 -10.24 -4.96
C ARG A 101 -19.08 -9.27 -3.79
N THR A 102 -17.93 -9.08 -3.14
CA THR A 102 -17.82 -8.32 -1.89
C THR A 102 -17.43 -6.86 -2.10
N GLY A 103 -16.88 -6.50 -3.27
CA GLY A 103 -16.40 -5.16 -3.57
C GLY A 103 -15.18 -4.74 -2.75
N ARG A 104 -14.44 -5.70 -2.17
CA ARG A 104 -13.26 -5.46 -1.33
C ARG A 104 -12.30 -6.66 -1.34
N LEU A 105 -11.05 -6.44 -0.91
CA LEU A 105 -10.13 -7.54 -0.65
C LEU A 105 -10.59 -8.36 0.58
N PRO A 106 -10.29 -9.66 0.63
CA PRO A 106 -10.57 -10.50 1.80
C PRO A 106 -9.60 -10.27 2.97
N VAL A 107 -8.63 -9.36 2.81
CA VAL A 107 -7.63 -8.98 3.82
C VAL A 107 -7.52 -7.45 3.90
N VAL A 108 -6.91 -6.94 4.97
CA VAL A 108 -6.73 -5.48 5.13
C VAL A 108 -5.73 -4.92 4.10
N LEU A 109 -6.02 -3.70 3.63
CA LEU A 109 -5.24 -2.96 2.65
C LEU A 109 -4.66 -1.68 3.26
N PHE A 110 -3.37 -1.70 3.58
CA PHE A 110 -2.66 -0.50 4.03
C PHE A 110 -1.99 0.21 2.86
N THR A 111 -1.58 1.46 3.07
CA THR A 111 -0.68 2.16 2.17
C THR A 111 0.71 2.30 2.78
N ALA A 112 1.74 2.03 2.00
CA ALA A 112 3.14 2.27 2.32
C ALA A 112 3.86 2.97 1.16
N GLY A 113 5.02 3.55 1.48
CA GLY A 113 5.86 4.32 0.56
C GLY A 113 5.47 5.80 0.54
N GLY A 114 6.45 6.69 0.64
CA GLY A 114 6.23 8.14 0.49
C GLY A 114 5.60 8.92 1.65
N VAL A 115 4.83 8.29 2.56
CA VAL A 115 4.14 9.03 3.64
C VAL A 115 5.13 9.75 4.55
N ALA A 116 5.07 11.09 4.60
CA ALA A 116 6.00 11.93 5.37
C ALA A 116 5.31 12.97 6.26
N THR A 117 4.03 13.26 6.01
CA THR A 117 3.26 14.29 6.72
C THR A 117 1.93 13.76 7.24
N PRO A 118 1.28 14.46 8.20
CA PRO A 118 -0.08 14.12 8.63
C PRO A 118 -1.10 14.22 7.48
N ALA A 119 -0.92 15.17 6.55
CA ALA A 119 -1.77 15.32 5.38
C ALA A 119 -1.68 14.11 4.44
N ASP A 120 -0.48 13.58 4.22
CA ASP A 120 -0.27 12.35 3.45
C ASP A 120 -1.01 11.17 4.06
N ALA A 121 -0.88 10.99 5.38
CA ALA A 121 -1.54 9.91 6.10
C ALA A 121 -3.06 10.02 6.00
N ALA A 122 -3.61 11.22 6.21
CA ALA A 122 -5.04 11.46 6.07
C ALA A 122 -5.52 11.22 4.62
N LEU A 123 -4.76 11.68 3.62
CA LEU A 123 -5.07 11.45 2.21
C LEU A 123 -5.18 9.95 1.91
N MET A 124 -4.23 9.13 2.36
CA MET A 124 -4.27 7.69 2.12
C MET A 124 -5.52 7.03 2.73
N MET A 125 -5.92 7.44 3.94
CA MET A 125 -7.15 6.96 4.57
C MET A 125 -8.40 7.41 3.78
N GLN A 126 -8.46 8.67 3.33
CA GLN A 126 -9.54 9.18 2.48
C GLN A 126 -9.64 8.46 1.12
N LEU A 127 -8.53 7.95 0.61
CA LEU A 127 -8.51 7.10 -0.58
C LEU A 127 -8.98 5.67 -0.32
N GLY A 128 -9.31 5.33 0.92
CA GLY A 128 -9.88 4.04 1.31
C GLY A 128 -8.85 3.00 1.71
N ALA A 129 -7.73 3.43 2.30
CA ALA A 129 -6.81 2.55 3.02
C ALA A 129 -7.38 2.18 4.40
N ASP A 130 -7.06 0.99 4.89
CA ASP A 130 -7.38 0.57 6.26
C ASP A 130 -6.34 1.06 7.29
N GLY A 131 -5.23 1.62 6.80
CA GLY A 131 -4.14 2.15 7.62
C GLY A 131 -2.92 2.56 6.79
N VAL A 132 -1.92 3.13 7.45
CA VAL A 132 -0.68 3.60 6.81
C VAL A 132 0.57 3.02 7.48
N PHE A 133 1.58 2.70 6.67
CA PHE A 133 2.95 2.45 7.14
C PHE A 133 3.80 3.69 6.96
N VAL A 134 4.55 4.05 8.00
CA VAL A 134 5.48 5.17 7.97
C VAL A 134 6.83 4.77 8.54
N GLY A 135 7.88 4.97 7.75
CA GLY A 135 9.27 4.72 8.14
C GLY A 135 10.08 6.01 8.16
N SER A 136 10.77 6.29 7.05
CA SER A 136 11.66 7.46 6.92
C SER A 136 10.98 8.80 7.20
N GLY A 137 9.69 8.92 6.87
CA GLY A 137 8.88 10.12 7.12
C GLY A 137 8.92 10.59 8.57
N ILE A 138 9.02 9.66 9.52
CA ILE A 138 9.14 9.95 10.96
C ILE A 138 10.62 10.10 11.35
N PHE A 139 11.43 9.07 11.12
CA PHE A 139 12.77 8.98 11.72
C PHE A 139 13.84 9.85 11.05
N LYS A 140 13.58 10.37 9.85
CA LYS A 140 14.45 11.36 9.18
C LYS A 140 13.94 12.80 9.31
N SER A 141 13.00 13.06 10.22
CA SER A 141 12.49 14.40 10.49
C SER A 141 13.21 15.08 11.67
N GLY A 142 13.03 16.39 11.82
CA GLY A 142 13.64 17.17 12.91
C GLY A 142 13.09 16.85 14.31
N ASP A 143 11.86 16.32 14.41
CA ASP A 143 11.25 15.87 15.67
C ASP A 143 10.41 14.59 15.44
N PRO A 144 11.06 13.40 15.47
CA PRO A 144 10.39 12.14 15.20
C PRO A 144 9.24 11.81 16.16
N ALA A 145 9.38 12.14 17.44
CA ALA A 145 8.36 11.84 18.44
C ALA A 145 7.08 12.64 18.17
N ARG A 146 7.22 13.95 17.95
CA ARG A 146 6.08 14.81 17.63
C ARG A 146 5.47 14.47 16.29
N ARG A 147 6.28 14.15 15.28
CA ARG A 147 5.78 13.75 13.96
C ARG A 147 5.04 12.42 14.00
N ALA A 148 5.53 11.43 14.74
CA ALA A 148 4.85 10.15 14.92
C ALA A 148 3.47 10.37 15.57
N ALA A 149 3.40 11.12 16.67
CA ALA A 149 2.13 11.45 17.31
C ALA A 149 1.17 12.18 16.37
N ALA A 150 1.70 13.11 15.55
CA ALA A 150 0.91 13.87 14.62
C ALA A 150 0.31 13.03 13.49
N ILE A 151 1.10 12.11 12.93
CA ILE A 151 0.68 11.16 11.91
C ILE A 151 -0.39 10.21 12.48
N VAL A 152 -0.17 9.64 13.67
CA VAL A 152 -1.17 8.77 14.32
C VAL A 152 -2.50 9.52 14.50
N LYS A 153 -2.46 10.76 15.01
CA LYS A 153 -3.67 11.58 15.17
C LYS A 153 -4.37 11.86 13.83
N ALA A 154 -3.62 12.19 12.77
CA ALA A 154 -4.20 12.41 11.44
C ALA A 154 -4.76 11.13 10.81
N THR A 155 -4.15 9.97 11.05
CA THR A 155 -4.70 8.68 10.58
C THR A 155 -6.01 8.35 11.28
N THR A 156 -6.15 8.67 12.58
CA THR A 156 -7.40 8.44 13.32
C THR A 156 -8.51 9.41 12.92
N PHE A 157 -8.18 10.69 12.74
CA PHE A 157 -9.14 11.77 12.43
C PHE A 157 -8.98 12.26 10.98
N PHE A 158 -8.84 11.33 10.04
CA PHE A 158 -8.48 11.63 8.66
C PHE A 158 -9.56 12.41 7.89
N ASP A 159 -10.77 12.48 8.42
CA ASP A 159 -11.93 13.18 7.87
C ASP A 159 -12.20 14.54 8.57
N ASP A 160 -11.43 14.88 9.62
CA ASP A 160 -11.53 16.16 10.32
C ASP A 160 -10.43 17.14 9.86
N PRO A 161 -10.74 18.10 8.96
CA PRO A 161 -9.75 19.05 8.46
C PRO A 161 -9.19 19.97 9.55
N ALA A 162 -9.93 20.23 10.64
CA ALA A 162 -9.46 21.05 11.74
C ALA A 162 -8.38 20.31 12.55
N VAL A 163 -8.60 19.01 12.82
CA VAL A 163 -7.59 18.15 13.48
C VAL A 163 -6.35 17.98 12.62
N ILE A 164 -6.51 17.76 11.30
CA ILE A 164 -5.37 17.64 10.37
C ILE A 164 -4.55 18.94 10.35
N ALA A 165 -5.23 20.09 10.28
CA ALA A 165 -4.56 21.39 10.30
C ALA A 165 -3.87 21.65 11.64
N GLU A 166 -4.49 21.29 12.77
CA GLU A 166 -3.91 21.43 14.10
C GLU A 166 -2.64 20.57 14.26
N THR A 167 -2.76 19.28 13.94
CA THR A 167 -1.67 18.32 14.14
C THR A 167 -0.49 18.56 13.19
N SER A 168 -0.71 19.24 12.07
CA SER A 168 0.34 19.62 11.12
C SER A 168 1.20 20.82 11.57
N ARG A 169 0.87 21.48 12.67
CA ARG A 169 1.58 22.69 13.13
C ARG A 169 2.81 22.38 13.98
N GLY A 170 3.90 23.10 13.70
CA GLY A 170 5.09 23.12 14.53
C GLY A 170 5.82 21.77 14.59
N LEU A 171 5.78 20.97 13.52
CA LEU A 171 6.39 19.64 13.44
C LEU A 171 7.91 19.66 13.14
N GLY A 172 8.52 20.84 13.12
CA GLY A 172 9.90 21.01 12.68
C GLY A 172 10.09 20.66 11.20
N GLU A 173 11.36 20.50 10.81
CA GLU A 173 11.73 20.13 9.45
C GLU A 173 11.22 18.73 9.10
N ALA A 174 10.64 18.61 7.90
CA ALA A 174 10.30 17.31 7.32
C ALA A 174 11.57 16.61 6.82
N MET A 175 11.47 15.31 6.54
CA MET A 175 12.53 14.63 5.80
C MET A 175 12.74 15.32 4.45
N VAL A 176 13.98 15.33 3.96
CA VAL A 176 14.27 15.81 2.61
C VAL A 176 13.66 14.84 1.61
N GLY A 177 12.72 15.35 0.81
CA GLY A 177 12.06 14.58 -0.23
C GLY A 177 12.98 14.34 -1.43
N ILE A 178 12.81 13.20 -2.08
CA ILE A 178 13.44 12.88 -3.37
C ILE A 178 12.28 12.66 -4.35
N ASN A 179 12.25 13.40 -5.44
CA ASN A 179 11.23 13.20 -6.46
C ASN A 179 11.42 11.82 -7.12
N VAL A 180 10.34 11.05 -7.23
CA VAL A 180 10.38 9.70 -7.84
C VAL A 180 10.88 9.76 -9.29
N SER A 181 10.61 10.86 -10.02
CA SER A 181 11.09 11.03 -11.40
C SER A 181 12.62 11.03 -11.50
N ASP A 182 13.30 11.45 -10.44
CA ASP A 182 14.74 11.66 -10.42
C ASP A 182 15.50 10.40 -9.98
N LEU A 183 14.78 9.37 -9.52
CA LEU A 183 15.33 8.06 -9.19
C LEU A 183 15.59 7.25 -10.46
N PRO A 184 16.84 6.80 -10.70
CA PRO A 184 17.13 5.88 -11.80
C PRO A 184 16.33 4.59 -11.65
N ALA A 185 15.81 4.06 -12.76
CA ALA A 185 14.95 2.87 -12.77
C ALA A 185 15.45 1.68 -11.93
N PRO A 186 16.75 1.31 -11.92
CA PRO A 186 17.26 0.21 -11.09
C PRO A 186 17.06 0.39 -9.57
N HIS A 187 16.86 1.62 -9.12
CA HIS A 187 16.68 1.98 -7.71
C HIS A 187 15.21 2.15 -7.31
N ARG A 188 14.27 2.10 -8.25
CA ARG A 188 12.84 2.22 -7.95
C ARG A 188 12.32 0.96 -7.31
N LEU A 189 11.83 1.09 -6.09
CA LEU A 189 11.26 0.00 -5.30
C LEU A 189 9.83 -0.28 -5.72
N ALA A 190 9.09 0.72 -6.22
CA ALA A 190 7.73 0.55 -6.73
C ALA A 190 7.65 -0.48 -7.87
N GLU A 191 8.73 -0.62 -8.65
CA GLU A 191 8.83 -1.52 -9.80
C GLU A 191 9.43 -2.89 -9.44
N ARG A 192 9.82 -3.14 -8.18
CA ARG A 192 10.42 -4.42 -7.74
C ARG A 192 9.36 -5.41 -7.28
N GLY A 193 9.47 -6.68 -7.69
CA GLY A 193 8.50 -7.75 -7.37
C GLY A 193 7.48 -7.95 -8.50
N TRP A 194 7.01 -9.19 -8.69
CA TRP A 194 6.21 -9.65 -9.85
C TRP A 194 4.86 -10.27 -9.46
#